data_AF-A0A3P7IFA3-F1
#
_entry.id   AF-A0A3P7IFA3-F1
#
_cell.length_a   1.000
_cell.length_b   1.000
_cell.length_c   1.000
_cell.angle_alpha   90.00
_cell.angle_beta   90.00
_cell.angle_gamma   90.00
#
_symmetry.space_group_name_H-M   'P 1'
#
loop_
_entity.id
_entity.type
_entity.pdbx_description
1 polymer ?
#
loop_
_entity_poly.entity_id
_entity_poly.type
_entity_poly.pdbx_seq_one_letter_code
_entity_poly.pdbx_strand_id
1 'polypeptide(L)'
;MLGDSSAGNKENMDVMHEEKKEKTIEEAGDACASICYDEEEEPILKENPHRFVIFPLKYHDIWAFYKKAVASFWTVEEKKAEWALKWIDNQDACFAQRLIAFAAVEGIFFPASFAAIFWLKKRGLMPGLTHSNELISRDEGLHRDFACLLYRYIKNKLPQDRIHAMVREAVSIEQEFLKESLPVDLIGMNCRLQSQYVEYVADHLLVELGCEKLYKSKNPFDFMENISIDGKTNFFEKKVSEYQRPGVMASEEERQFHLDAAF
;
A
#
# COMPACT_ATOMS: atom_id res chain seq x y z
N MET A 1 58.55 51.48 -39.74
CA MET A 1 59.46 51.00 -38.68
C MET A 1 58.82 51.42 -37.36
N LEU A 2 58.36 50.59 -36.43
CA LEU A 2 58.54 49.18 -36.10
C LEU A 2 57.16 48.56 -35.81
N GLY A 3 56.96 47.30 -36.19
CA GLY A 3 55.75 46.53 -35.97
C GLY A 3 55.77 45.72 -34.67
N ASP A 4 54.56 45.36 -34.25
CA ASP A 4 54.12 44.72 -33.01
C ASP A 4 54.82 43.42 -32.57
N SER A 5 55.00 43.34 -31.25
CA SER A 5 55.21 42.11 -30.48
C SER A 5 53.97 41.88 -29.61
N SER A 6 53.22 40.78 -29.81
CA SER A 6 52.53 40.01 -28.75
C SER A 6 51.49 39.02 -29.30
N ALA A 7 51.96 37.98 -29.99
CA ALA A 7 51.10 36.84 -30.38
C ALA A 7 51.67 35.51 -29.87
N GLY A 8 52.09 35.47 -28.59
CA GLY A 8 52.73 34.27 -28.00
C GLY A 8 52.28 33.90 -26.59
N ASN A 9 51.21 34.49 -26.04
CA ASN A 9 50.93 34.38 -24.60
C ASN A 9 49.50 34.02 -24.19
N LYS A 10 48.62 33.60 -25.12
CA LYS A 10 47.26 33.12 -24.78
C LYS A 10 47.12 31.60 -24.86
N GLU A 11 47.70 30.95 -25.87
CA GLU A 11 47.65 29.48 -25.98
C GLU A 11 48.41 28.75 -24.87
N ASN A 12 49.52 29.34 -24.37
CA ASN A 12 50.27 28.74 -23.25
C ASN A 12 49.58 28.90 -21.88
N MET A 13 48.64 29.84 -21.72
CA MET A 13 47.93 30.03 -20.46
C MET A 13 46.73 29.08 -20.31
N ASP A 14 46.05 28.74 -21.41
CA ASP A 14 44.92 27.81 -21.40
C ASP A 14 45.40 26.35 -21.26
N VAL A 15 46.51 25.96 -21.93
CA VAL A 15 47.13 24.64 -21.76
C VAL A 15 47.63 24.44 -20.32
N MET A 16 48.23 25.47 -19.71
CA MET A 16 48.65 25.42 -18.30
C MET A 16 47.47 25.39 -17.31
N HIS A 17 46.30 25.90 -17.69
CA HIS A 17 45.09 25.86 -16.85
C HIS A 17 44.37 24.51 -16.97
N GLU A 18 44.33 23.89 -18.15
CA GLU A 18 43.84 22.51 -18.35
C GLU A 18 44.76 21.48 -17.69
N GLU A 19 46.09 21.57 -17.87
CA GLU A 19 47.05 20.67 -17.19
C GLU A 19 47.02 20.82 -15.66
N LYS A 20 46.78 22.04 -15.14
CA LYS A 20 46.57 22.24 -13.70
C LYS A 20 45.24 21.65 -13.23
N LYS A 21 44.18 21.73 -14.04
CA LYS A 21 42.86 21.19 -13.69
C LYS A 21 42.84 19.66 -13.74
N GLU A 22 43.54 19.05 -14.71
CA GLU A 22 43.77 17.60 -14.75
C GLU A 22 44.62 17.13 -13.58
N LYS A 23 45.73 17.82 -13.24
CA LYS A 23 46.52 17.50 -12.04
C LYS A 23 45.73 17.62 -10.73
N THR A 24 44.84 18.60 -10.61
CA THR A 24 44.02 18.76 -9.39
C THR A 24 42.93 17.68 -9.28
N ILE A 25 42.45 17.12 -10.40
CA ILE A 25 41.47 16.04 -10.43
C ILE A 25 42.15 14.67 -10.22
N GLU A 26 43.34 14.44 -10.78
CA GLU A 26 44.15 13.26 -10.48
C GLU A 26 44.58 13.22 -9.01
N GLU A 27 45.04 14.34 -8.43
CA GLU A 27 45.41 14.43 -7.02
C GLU A 27 44.20 14.27 -6.08
N ALA A 28 42.99 14.68 -6.49
CA ALA A 28 41.76 14.44 -5.75
C ALA A 28 41.28 12.98 -5.87
N GLY A 29 41.51 12.33 -7.02
CA GLY A 29 41.26 10.91 -7.24
C GLY A 29 42.17 10.02 -6.39
N ASP A 30 43.47 10.36 -6.30
CA ASP A 30 44.44 9.66 -5.46
C ASP A 30 44.22 9.93 -3.96
N ALA A 31 43.78 11.13 -3.58
CA ALA A 31 43.40 11.41 -2.19
C ALA A 31 42.20 10.57 -1.74
N CYS A 32 41.21 10.32 -2.61
CA CYS A 32 40.09 9.43 -2.33
C CYS A 32 40.54 7.97 -2.19
N ALA A 33 41.48 7.51 -3.02
CA ALA A 33 42.06 6.17 -2.95
C ALA A 33 42.87 5.93 -1.66
N SER A 34 43.50 6.98 -1.11
CA SER A 34 44.29 6.90 0.11
C SER A 34 43.49 6.85 1.42
N ILE A 35 42.17 7.10 1.37
CA ILE A 35 41.23 7.02 2.50
C ILE A 35 40.27 5.82 2.31
N CYS A 36 40.64 4.85 1.46
CA CYS A 36 39.91 3.61 1.33
C CYS A 36 40.17 2.73 2.56
N TYR A 37 39.31 2.87 3.57
CA TYR A 37 39.25 1.93 4.68
C TYR A 37 38.78 0.57 4.18
N ASP A 38 39.24 -0.50 4.83
CA ASP A 38 38.83 -1.86 4.50
C ASP A 38 37.33 -2.02 4.75
N GLU A 39 36.54 -2.13 3.68
CA GLU A 39 35.08 -2.28 3.75
C GLU A 39 34.68 -3.53 4.54
N GLU A 40 35.55 -4.55 4.59
CA GLU A 40 35.36 -5.77 5.38
C GLU A 40 35.36 -5.49 6.90
N GLU A 41 35.89 -4.36 7.36
CA GLU A 41 35.85 -4.00 8.78
C GLU A 41 34.54 -3.29 9.18
N GLU A 42 33.80 -2.74 8.21
CA GLU A 42 32.62 -1.91 8.45
C GLU A 42 31.44 -2.71 9.06
N PRO A 43 31.05 -2.45 10.32
CA PRO A 43 30.09 -3.28 11.04
C PRO A 43 28.67 -3.28 10.46
N ILE A 44 28.31 -2.27 9.65
CA ILE A 44 27.00 -2.17 9.01
C ILE A 44 26.90 -3.03 7.74
N LEU A 45 28.03 -3.35 7.11
CA LEU A 45 28.11 -4.16 5.91
C LEU A 45 28.24 -5.66 6.21
N LYS A 46 28.64 -6.01 7.44
CA LYS A 46 28.71 -7.39 7.92
C LYS A 46 27.31 -8.01 8.06
N GLU A 47 27.03 -9.06 7.30
CA GLU A 47 25.82 -9.85 7.45
C GLU A 47 25.74 -10.46 8.87
N ASN A 48 24.54 -10.45 9.47
CA ASN A 48 24.31 -11.08 10.77
C ASN A 48 23.24 -12.17 10.64
N PRO A 49 23.65 -13.43 10.40
CA PRO A 49 22.72 -14.55 10.21
C PRO A 49 21.95 -14.93 11.48
N HIS A 50 22.30 -14.37 12.65
CA HIS A 50 21.65 -14.66 13.93
C HIS A 50 20.55 -13.65 14.31
N ARG A 51 20.32 -12.61 13.48
CA ARG A 51 19.31 -11.58 13.73
C ARG A 51 18.08 -11.79 12.86
N PHE A 52 17.17 -12.64 13.34
CA PHE A 52 15.94 -13.00 12.63
C PHE A 52 14.79 -12.01 12.82
N VAL A 53 14.88 -11.15 13.83
CA VAL A 53 13.85 -10.16 14.19
C VAL A 53 14.46 -8.78 14.36
N ILE A 54 13.69 -7.76 14.00
CA ILE A 54 14.16 -6.37 14.03
C ILE A 54 14.39 -5.86 15.47
N PHE A 55 13.69 -6.43 16.44
CA PHE A 55 13.80 -6.13 17.87
C PHE A 55 14.67 -7.14 18.61
N PRO A 56 15.45 -6.71 19.62
CA PRO A 56 15.65 -5.32 20.07
C PRO A 56 16.48 -4.49 19.07
N LEU A 57 16.20 -3.19 18.99
CA LEU A 57 16.84 -2.30 18.02
C LEU A 57 18.32 -2.08 18.37
N LYS A 58 19.22 -2.20 17.38
CA LYS A 58 20.65 -1.94 17.54
C LYS A 58 21.02 -0.48 17.25
N TYR A 59 20.50 0.08 16.14
CA TYR A 59 20.79 1.45 15.69
C TYR A 59 19.51 2.30 15.80
N HIS A 60 19.33 2.94 16.96
CA HIS A 60 18.10 3.67 17.29
C HIS A 60 17.96 4.98 16.52
N ASP A 61 19.08 5.62 16.21
CA ASP A 61 19.21 6.84 15.41
C ASP A 61 18.86 6.61 13.93
N ILE A 62 19.40 5.55 13.32
CA ILE A 62 19.03 5.13 11.96
C ILE A 62 17.55 4.76 11.92
N TRP A 63 17.05 4.06 12.94
CA TRP A 63 15.62 3.74 13.06
C TRP A 63 14.75 4.99 13.23
N ALA A 64 15.19 5.97 14.01
CA ALA A 64 14.49 7.25 14.18
C ALA A 64 14.47 8.06 12.87
N PHE A 65 15.57 8.07 12.11
CA PHE A 65 15.62 8.69 10.79
C PHE A 65 14.74 7.96 9.79
N TYR A 66 14.76 6.62 9.78
CA TYR A 66 13.85 5.80 8.98
C TYR A 66 12.39 6.13 9.32
N LYS A 67 12.04 6.21 10.61
CA LYS A 67 10.68 6.59 11.04
C LYS A 67 10.33 8.01 10.65
N LYS A 68 11.28 8.95 10.73
CA LYS A 68 11.11 10.32 10.24
C LYS A 68 10.90 10.37 8.74
N ALA A 69 11.66 9.59 7.96
CA ALA A 69 11.53 9.49 6.51
C ALA A 69 10.18 8.86 6.13
N VAL A 70 9.78 7.75 6.76
CA VAL A 70 8.46 7.13 6.63
C VAL A 70 7.34 8.13 6.98
N ALA A 71 7.52 8.93 8.02
CA ALA A 71 6.59 10.00 8.40
C ALA A 71 6.69 11.28 7.55
N SER A 72 7.65 11.36 6.62
CA SER A 72 7.82 12.48 5.68
C SER A 72 7.32 12.13 4.27
N PHE A 73 6.87 10.89 4.04
CA PHE A 73 6.08 10.54 2.87
C PHE A 73 4.65 11.00 3.13
N TRP A 74 4.11 11.83 2.24
CA TRP A 74 2.67 12.01 2.16
C TRP A 74 2.08 10.64 1.83
N THR A 75 1.41 10.01 2.78
CA THR A 75 0.85 8.67 2.56
C THR A 75 -0.59 8.80 2.10
N VAL A 76 -1.05 7.96 1.16
CA VAL A 76 -2.46 8.01 0.72
C VAL A 76 -3.41 7.72 1.90
N GLU A 77 -2.91 7.06 2.93
CA GLU A 77 -3.52 6.87 4.24
C GLU A 77 -3.88 8.21 4.92
N GLU A 78 -3.05 9.25 4.79
CA GLU A 78 -3.37 10.60 5.28
C GLU A 78 -4.56 11.19 4.52
N LYS A 79 -4.65 10.99 3.20
CA LYS A 79 -5.81 11.44 2.41
C LYS A 79 -7.11 10.78 2.84
N LYS A 80 -7.07 9.48 3.17
CA LYS A 80 -8.23 8.76 3.73
C LYS A 80 -8.65 9.35 5.08
N ALA A 81 -7.68 9.64 5.95
CA ALA A 81 -7.93 10.26 7.24
C ALA A 81 -8.50 11.69 7.10
N GLU A 82 -7.92 12.52 6.24
CA GLU A 82 -8.42 13.87 5.93
C GLU A 82 -9.83 13.85 5.37
N TRP A 83 -10.12 12.91 4.47
CA TRP A 83 -11.48 12.70 3.96
C TRP A 83 -12.45 12.35 5.09
N ALA A 84 -12.08 11.42 5.98
CA ALA A 84 -12.91 11.07 7.12
C ALA A 84 -13.14 12.27 8.05
N LEU A 85 -12.10 13.04 8.39
CA LEU A 85 -12.23 14.25 9.21
C LEU A 85 -13.14 15.30 8.55
N LYS A 86 -12.98 15.55 7.24
CA LYS A 86 -13.80 16.49 6.46
C LYS A 86 -15.29 16.16 6.53
N TRP A 87 -15.65 14.88 6.47
CA TRP A 87 -17.05 14.45 6.34
C TRP A 87 -17.69 14.00 7.66
N ILE A 88 -16.89 13.56 8.63
CA ILE A 88 -17.34 13.02 9.92
C ILE A 88 -17.15 14.04 11.04
N ASP A 89 -15.98 14.66 11.20
CA ASP A 89 -15.67 15.51 12.36
C ASP A 89 -16.19 16.96 12.21
N ASN A 90 -16.55 17.36 11.00
CA ASN A 90 -17.10 18.69 10.72
C ASN A 90 -18.37 18.97 11.55
N GLN A 91 -18.34 20.01 12.38
CA GLN A 91 -19.44 20.39 13.28
C GLN A 91 -20.74 20.71 12.53
N ASP A 92 -20.65 21.22 11.30
CA ASP A 92 -21.81 21.54 10.46
C ASP A 92 -22.36 20.31 9.71
N ALA A 93 -21.66 19.16 9.76
CA ALA A 93 -22.11 17.94 9.11
C ALA A 93 -23.29 17.30 9.87
N CYS A 94 -24.45 17.23 9.19
CA CYS A 94 -25.61 16.54 9.71
C CYS A 94 -25.37 15.03 9.87
N PHE A 95 -26.16 14.38 10.74
CA PHE A 95 -26.05 12.94 11.01
C PHE A 95 -26.12 12.08 9.73
N ALA A 96 -27.01 12.43 8.81
CA ALA A 96 -27.14 11.74 7.54
C ALA A 96 -25.86 11.78 6.70
N GLN A 97 -25.15 12.92 6.69
CA GLN A 97 -23.86 13.06 6.01
C GLN A 97 -22.80 12.17 6.66
N ARG A 98 -22.72 12.20 8.00
CA ARG A 98 -21.77 11.38 8.76
C ARG A 98 -22.01 9.89 8.55
N LEU A 99 -23.27 9.48 8.42
CA LEU A 99 -23.64 8.09 8.18
C LEU A 99 -23.25 7.61 6.77
N ILE A 100 -23.42 8.46 5.74
CA ILE A 100 -22.91 8.17 4.39
C ILE A 100 -21.38 8.09 4.41
N ALA A 101 -20.72 9.00 5.14
CA ALA A 101 -19.27 8.98 5.27
C ALA A 101 -18.79 7.68 5.93
N PHE A 102 -19.42 7.26 7.02
CA PHE A 102 -19.15 5.99 7.69
C PHE A 102 -19.37 4.80 6.76
N ALA A 103 -20.49 4.75 6.03
CA ALA A 103 -20.76 3.68 5.07
C ALA A 103 -19.72 3.60 3.94
N ALA A 104 -19.16 4.74 3.52
CA ALA A 104 -18.08 4.77 2.54
C ALA A 104 -16.72 4.36 3.13
N VAL A 105 -16.46 4.63 4.42
CA VAL A 105 -15.25 4.14 5.09
C VAL A 105 -15.27 2.61 5.16
N GLU A 106 -16.33 2.01 5.67
CA GLU A 106 -16.46 0.55 5.79
C GLU A 106 -16.65 -0.13 4.41
N GLY A 107 -17.26 0.58 3.46
CA GLY A 107 -17.72 0.02 2.19
C GLY A 107 -16.86 0.30 0.97
N ILE A 108 -16.02 1.35 0.97
CA ILE A 108 -15.21 1.77 -0.20
C ILE A 108 -13.72 1.79 0.14
N PHE A 109 -13.34 2.22 1.34
CA PHE A 109 -11.95 2.10 1.77
C PHE A 109 -11.69 0.67 2.25
N PHE A 110 -10.66 0.00 1.70
CA PHE A 110 -10.21 -1.37 2.01
C PHE A 110 -10.79 -2.58 1.25
N PRO A 111 -11.95 -2.58 0.57
CA PRO A 111 -12.38 -3.71 -0.25
C PRO A 111 -11.34 -4.19 -1.26
N ALA A 112 -10.55 -3.28 -1.84
CA ALA A 112 -9.50 -3.65 -2.78
C ALA A 112 -8.33 -4.38 -2.11
N SER A 113 -7.98 -4.00 -0.88
CA SER A 113 -7.02 -4.73 -0.04
C SER A 113 -7.55 -6.13 0.33
N PHE A 114 -8.84 -6.25 0.65
CA PHE A 114 -9.45 -7.56 0.89
C PHE A 114 -9.41 -8.45 -0.37
N ALA A 115 -9.71 -7.88 -1.54
CA ALA A 115 -9.58 -8.59 -2.82
C ALA A 115 -8.13 -9.03 -3.09
N ALA A 116 -7.14 -8.22 -2.74
CA ALA A 116 -5.73 -8.57 -2.87
C ALA A 116 -5.32 -9.74 -1.97
N ILE A 117 -5.84 -9.82 -0.75
CA ILE A 117 -5.57 -10.96 0.15
C ILE A 117 -6.34 -12.20 -0.32
N PHE A 118 -7.57 -12.04 -0.82
CA PHE A 118 -8.33 -13.15 -1.40
C PHE A 118 -7.72 -13.72 -2.68
N TRP A 119 -6.98 -12.92 -3.43
CA TRP A 119 -6.14 -13.42 -4.51
C TRP A 119 -5.11 -14.44 -4.02
N LEU A 120 -4.52 -14.22 -2.84
CA LEU A 120 -3.59 -15.17 -2.21
C LEU A 120 -4.32 -16.44 -1.77
N LYS A 121 -5.57 -16.32 -1.31
CA LYS A 121 -6.45 -17.48 -1.04
C LYS A 121 -6.68 -18.31 -2.31
N LYS A 122 -6.94 -17.68 -3.45
CA LYS A 122 -7.08 -18.37 -4.76
C LYS A 122 -5.84 -19.19 -5.13
N ARG A 123 -4.66 -18.75 -4.70
CA ARG A 123 -3.38 -19.44 -4.88
C ARG A 123 -3.06 -20.47 -3.79
N GLY A 124 -3.92 -20.64 -2.79
CA GLY A 124 -3.69 -21.54 -1.66
C GLY A 124 -2.59 -21.07 -0.70
N LEU A 125 -2.29 -19.76 -0.67
CA LEU A 125 -1.21 -19.19 0.14
C LEU A 125 -1.76 -18.56 1.44
N MET A 126 -0.94 -18.59 2.50
CA MET A 126 -1.20 -17.94 3.79
C MET A 126 -2.61 -18.20 4.36
N PRO A 127 -2.95 -19.46 4.72
CA PRO A 127 -4.29 -19.82 5.18
C PRO A 127 -4.75 -19.05 6.43
N GLY A 128 -3.83 -18.75 7.36
CA GLY A 128 -4.16 -17.95 8.55
C GLY A 128 -4.57 -16.51 8.20
N LEU A 129 -3.77 -15.83 7.36
CA LEU A 129 -4.08 -14.47 6.90
C LEU A 129 -5.39 -14.40 6.13
N THR A 130 -5.59 -15.34 5.20
CA THR A 130 -6.78 -15.37 4.34
C THR A 130 -8.05 -15.71 5.12
N HIS A 131 -7.95 -16.55 6.16
CA HIS A 131 -9.05 -16.81 7.07
C HIS A 131 -9.41 -15.57 7.92
N SER A 132 -8.41 -14.88 8.49
CA SER A 132 -8.66 -13.62 9.20
C SER A 132 -9.29 -12.56 8.29
N ASN A 133 -8.81 -12.45 7.05
CA ASN A 133 -9.36 -11.54 6.05
C ASN A 133 -10.83 -11.84 5.71
N GLU A 134 -11.22 -13.12 5.67
CA GLU A 134 -12.61 -13.53 5.46
C GLU A 134 -13.52 -13.06 6.59
N LEU A 135 -13.09 -13.22 7.84
CA LEU A 135 -13.86 -12.78 9.00
C LEU A 135 -13.97 -11.25 9.04
N ILE A 136 -12.86 -10.54 8.83
CA ILE A 136 -12.84 -9.07 8.84
C ILE A 136 -13.73 -8.53 7.72
N SER A 137 -13.52 -8.95 6.47
CA SER A 137 -14.32 -8.46 5.35
C SER A 137 -15.82 -8.72 5.48
N ARG A 138 -16.22 -9.82 6.13
CA ARG A 138 -17.62 -10.10 6.47
C ARG A 138 -18.16 -9.08 7.48
N ASP A 139 -17.40 -8.80 8.53
CA ASP A 139 -17.82 -7.90 9.60
C ASP A 139 -17.90 -6.44 9.08
N GLU A 140 -16.94 -6.00 8.26
CA GLU A 140 -16.97 -4.70 7.56
C GLU A 140 -18.20 -4.57 6.63
N GLY A 141 -18.54 -5.65 5.90
CA GLY A 141 -19.76 -5.71 5.11
C GLY A 141 -21.03 -5.50 5.95
N LEU A 142 -21.09 -6.12 7.13
CA LEU A 142 -22.20 -5.97 8.07
C LEU A 142 -22.30 -4.55 8.63
N HIS A 143 -21.18 -3.90 8.96
CA HIS A 143 -21.15 -2.52 9.41
C HIS A 143 -21.67 -1.55 8.33
N ARG A 144 -21.22 -1.74 7.09
CA ARG A 144 -21.68 -0.99 5.93
C ARG A 144 -23.19 -1.18 5.70
N ASP A 145 -23.70 -2.41 5.81
CA ASP A 145 -25.12 -2.70 5.64
C ASP A 145 -25.95 -2.08 6.76
N PHE A 146 -25.43 -2.09 8.00
CA PHE A 146 -26.06 -1.41 9.13
C PHE A 146 -26.14 0.10 8.92
N ALA A 147 -25.08 0.72 8.39
CA ALA A 147 -25.09 2.15 8.05
C ALA A 147 -26.15 2.47 6.98
N CYS A 148 -26.25 1.65 5.93
CA CYS A 148 -27.28 1.79 4.90
C CYS A 148 -28.69 1.61 5.47
N LEU A 149 -28.89 0.63 6.36
CA LEU A 149 -30.16 0.39 7.05
C LEU A 149 -30.56 1.60 7.91
N LEU A 150 -29.64 2.13 8.72
CA LEU A 150 -29.89 3.35 9.50
C LEU A 150 -30.26 4.52 8.58
N TYR A 151 -29.60 4.67 7.43
CA TYR A 151 -29.88 5.74 6.48
C TYR A 151 -31.29 5.64 5.88
N ARG A 152 -31.83 4.42 5.69
CA ARG A 152 -33.22 4.21 5.25
C ARG A 152 -34.25 4.79 6.22
N TYR A 153 -33.96 4.81 7.52
CA TYR A 153 -34.84 5.37 8.55
C TYR A 153 -34.73 6.89 8.71
N ILE A 154 -33.73 7.53 8.09
CA ILE A 154 -33.59 8.98 8.11
C ILE A 154 -34.66 9.63 7.21
N LYS A 155 -35.42 10.57 7.78
CA LYS A 155 -36.45 11.33 7.06
C LYS A 155 -35.85 12.37 6.10
N ASN A 156 -34.92 13.17 6.60
CA ASN A 156 -34.26 14.23 5.83
C ASN A 156 -33.00 13.66 5.16
N LYS A 157 -33.18 13.09 3.96
CA LYS A 157 -32.09 12.49 3.19
C LYS A 157 -31.21 13.56 2.55
N LEU A 158 -29.94 13.22 2.34
CA LEU A 158 -29.05 14.06 1.54
C LEU A 158 -29.49 14.05 0.07
N PRO A 159 -29.28 15.16 -0.66
CA PRO A 159 -29.47 15.16 -2.10
C PRO A 159 -28.48 14.19 -2.74
N GLN A 160 -28.95 13.47 -3.78
CA GLN A 160 -28.18 12.43 -4.44
C GLN A 160 -26.83 12.93 -4.98
N ASP A 161 -26.78 14.16 -5.52
CA ASP A 161 -25.54 14.77 -6.01
C ASP A 161 -24.46 14.89 -4.94
N ARG A 162 -24.87 15.15 -3.69
CA ARG A 162 -23.94 15.23 -2.56
C ARG A 162 -23.39 13.86 -2.19
N ILE A 163 -24.23 12.83 -2.21
CA ILE A 163 -23.81 11.44 -1.98
C ILE A 163 -22.84 11.00 -3.08
N HIS A 164 -23.17 11.28 -4.34
CA HIS A 164 -22.29 11.00 -5.47
C HIS A 164 -20.93 11.72 -5.36
N ALA A 165 -20.91 12.97 -4.90
CA ALA A 165 -19.67 13.70 -4.67
C ALA A 165 -18.80 13.02 -3.60
N MET A 166 -19.39 12.66 -2.46
CA MET A 166 -18.67 11.96 -1.38
C MET A 166 -18.10 10.62 -1.85
N VAL A 167 -18.92 9.80 -2.53
CA VAL A 167 -18.51 8.50 -3.06
C VAL A 167 -17.43 8.65 -4.12
N ARG A 168 -17.52 9.64 -5.01
CA ARG A 168 -16.50 9.90 -6.03
C ARG A 168 -15.15 10.29 -5.40
N GLU A 169 -15.17 11.14 -4.38
CA GLU A 169 -13.95 11.49 -3.64
C GLU A 169 -13.32 10.24 -3.00
N ALA A 170 -14.12 9.40 -2.32
CA ALA A 170 -13.62 8.17 -1.70
C ALA A 170 -13.02 7.19 -2.71
N VAL A 171 -13.69 6.97 -3.85
CA VAL A 171 -13.18 6.11 -4.93
C VAL A 171 -11.87 6.64 -5.50
N SER A 172 -11.76 7.95 -5.71
CA SER A 172 -10.52 8.55 -6.23
C SER A 172 -9.35 8.33 -5.30
N ILE A 173 -9.56 8.47 -3.98
CA ILE A 173 -8.52 8.24 -2.96
C ILE A 173 -8.13 6.76 -2.92
N GLU A 174 -9.10 5.84 -2.99
CA GLU A 174 -8.81 4.40 -2.99
C GLU A 174 -8.04 3.98 -4.24
N GLN A 175 -8.38 4.52 -5.42
CA GLN A 175 -7.65 4.24 -6.66
C GLN A 175 -6.21 4.79 -6.62
N GLU A 176 -5.98 5.90 -5.93
CA GLU A 176 -4.63 6.43 -5.69
C GLU A 176 -3.85 5.52 -4.74
N PHE A 177 -4.48 5.05 -3.66
CA PHE A 177 -3.87 4.13 -2.69
C PHE A 177 -3.39 2.84 -3.37
N LEU A 178 -4.17 2.32 -4.32
CA LEU A 178 -3.82 1.13 -5.10
C LEU A 178 -2.71 1.35 -6.13
N LYS A 179 -2.39 2.60 -6.47
CA LYS A 179 -1.28 2.91 -7.39
C LYS A 179 0.01 3.15 -6.63
N GLU A 180 -0.07 3.77 -5.46
CA GLU A 180 1.10 4.19 -4.69
C GLU A 180 1.49 3.16 -3.62
N SER A 181 0.58 2.80 -2.72
CA SER A 181 0.87 1.98 -1.53
C SER A 181 0.91 0.49 -1.83
N LEU A 182 0.16 0.04 -2.84
CA LEU A 182 0.09 -1.36 -3.26
C LEU A 182 0.24 -1.48 -4.78
N PRO A 183 1.44 -1.32 -5.36
CA PRO A 183 1.64 -1.59 -6.78
C PRO A 183 1.28 -3.06 -7.02
N VAL A 184 0.07 -3.33 -7.52
CA VAL A 184 -0.50 -4.68 -7.52
C VAL A 184 0.24 -5.66 -8.45
N ASP A 185 1.16 -5.15 -9.27
CA ASP A 185 2.16 -5.95 -9.98
C ASP A 185 3.01 -6.78 -9.01
N LEU A 186 3.22 -6.32 -7.76
CA LEU A 186 4.01 -7.02 -6.73
C LEU A 186 3.41 -8.39 -6.33
N ILE A 187 2.09 -8.55 -6.45
CA ILE A 187 1.36 -9.79 -6.12
C ILE A 187 0.78 -10.50 -7.36
N GLY A 188 1.05 -9.97 -8.56
CA GLY A 188 0.54 -10.47 -9.83
C GLY A 188 -0.94 -10.13 -10.09
N MET A 189 -1.44 -9.02 -9.53
CA MET A 189 -2.78 -8.50 -9.81
C MET A 189 -2.72 -7.25 -10.71
N ASN A 190 -3.78 -7.01 -11.47
CA ASN A 190 -3.83 -5.88 -12.41
C ASN A 190 -4.47 -4.63 -11.77
N CYS A 191 -3.76 -3.50 -11.77
CA CYS A 191 -4.22 -2.24 -11.16
C CYS A 191 -5.53 -1.72 -11.80
N ARG A 192 -5.70 -1.93 -13.11
CA ARG A 192 -6.93 -1.57 -13.83
C ARG A 192 -8.12 -2.39 -13.36
N LEU A 193 -7.94 -3.69 -13.14
CA LEU A 193 -9.02 -4.55 -12.62
C LEU A 193 -9.35 -4.19 -11.16
N GLN A 194 -8.35 -3.88 -10.34
CA GLN A 194 -8.59 -3.41 -8.98
C GLN A 194 -9.34 -2.07 -8.95
N SER A 195 -8.98 -1.11 -9.81
CA SER A 195 -9.72 0.15 -9.93
C SER A 195 -11.17 -0.07 -10.38
N GLN A 196 -11.41 -0.97 -11.34
CA GLN A 196 -12.75 -1.35 -11.77
C GLN A 196 -13.55 -2.04 -10.64
N TYR A 197 -12.87 -2.82 -9.79
CA TYR A 197 -13.51 -3.45 -8.63
C TYR A 197 -13.94 -2.41 -7.59
N VAL A 198 -13.12 -1.39 -7.30
CA VAL A 198 -13.50 -0.27 -6.41
C VAL A 198 -14.74 0.44 -6.95
N GLU A 199 -14.81 0.70 -8.25
CA GLU A 199 -15.99 1.30 -8.90
C GLU A 199 -17.24 0.42 -8.77
N TYR A 200 -17.10 -0.89 -8.95
CA TYR A 200 -18.19 -1.86 -8.77
C TYR A 200 -18.72 -1.83 -7.33
N VAL A 201 -17.84 -1.82 -6.33
CA VAL A 201 -18.23 -1.76 -4.92
C VAL A 201 -18.90 -0.43 -4.58
N ALA A 202 -18.39 0.68 -5.11
CA ALA A 202 -18.98 2.00 -4.93
C ALA A 202 -20.41 2.08 -5.50
N ASP A 203 -20.64 1.52 -6.69
CA ASP A 203 -21.97 1.42 -7.27
C ASP A 203 -22.92 0.55 -6.43
N HIS A 204 -22.40 -0.53 -5.84
CA HIS A 204 -23.19 -1.36 -4.94
C HIS A 204 -23.62 -0.58 -3.68
N LEU A 205 -22.73 0.24 -3.10
CA LEU A 205 -23.06 1.18 -2.02
C LEU A 205 -24.13 2.20 -2.44
N LEU A 206 -23.99 2.80 -3.61
CA LEU A 206 -24.98 3.77 -4.11
C LEU A 206 -26.37 3.14 -4.23
N VAL A 207 -26.46 1.92 -4.76
CA VAL A 207 -27.74 1.20 -4.89
C VAL A 207 -28.37 0.92 -3.53
N GLU A 208 -27.60 0.46 -2.53
CA GLU A 208 -28.14 0.20 -1.19
C GLU A 208 -28.63 1.48 -0.48
N LEU A 209 -28.00 2.61 -0.77
CA LEU A 209 -28.44 3.93 -0.31
C LEU A 209 -29.66 4.46 -1.08
N GLY A 210 -30.11 3.76 -2.13
CA GLY A 210 -31.23 4.15 -2.99
C GLY A 210 -30.89 5.21 -4.03
N CYS A 211 -29.61 5.34 -4.39
CA CYS A 211 -29.11 6.26 -5.42
C CYS A 211 -28.85 5.52 -6.74
N GLU A 212 -28.75 6.27 -7.84
CA GLU A 212 -28.36 5.70 -9.13
C GLU A 212 -26.86 5.35 -9.17
N LYS A 213 -26.51 4.36 -9.98
CA LYS A 213 -25.12 3.96 -10.21
C LYS A 213 -24.34 5.06 -10.92
N LEU A 214 -23.10 5.29 -10.48
CA LEU A 214 -22.22 6.31 -11.03
C LEU A 214 -21.31 5.75 -12.13
N TYR A 215 -20.70 4.57 -11.91
CA TYR A 215 -19.68 4.01 -12.81
C TYR A 215 -20.24 2.97 -13.78
N LYS A 216 -21.31 2.27 -13.37
CA LYS A 216 -21.94 1.14 -14.06
C LYS A 216 -20.94 0.01 -14.35
N SER A 217 -19.94 -0.14 -13.48
CA SER A 217 -18.86 -1.11 -13.61
C SER A 217 -19.33 -2.51 -13.20
N LYS A 218 -18.77 -3.54 -13.86
CA LYS A 218 -19.01 -4.95 -13.52
C LYS A 218 -17.89 -5.47 -12.62
N ASN A 219 -18.20 -6.44 -11.76
CA ASN A 219 -17.19 -7.12 -10.95
C ASN A 219 -16.15 -7.82 -11.87
N PRO A 220 -14.85 -7.45 -11.78
CA PRO A 220 -13.81 -8.08 -12.56
C PRO A 220 -13.24 -9.36 -11.91
N PHE A 221 -13.57 -9.65 -10.65
CA PHE A 221 -13.00 -10.75 -9.86
C PHE A 221 -14.02 -11.85 -9.58
N ASP A 222 -13.91 -12.95 -10.32
CA ASP A 222 -14.69 -14.19 -10.15
C ASP A 222 -14.57 -14.78 -8.74
N PHE A 223 -13.36 -14.76 -8.18
CA PHE A 223 -13.06 -15.34 -6.87
C PHE A 223 -13.76 -14.61 -5.72
N MET A 224 -14.12 -13.34 -5.90
CA MET A 224 -14.86 -12.59 -4.87
C MET A 224 -16.29 -13.11 -4.69
N GLU A 225 -16.89 -13.74 -5.71
CA GLU A 225 -18.23 -14.32 -5.64
C GLU A 225 -18.21 -15.68 -4.92
N ASN A 226 -17.17 -16.48 -5.16
CA ASN A 226 -17.05 -17.84 -4.62
C ASN A 226 -16.83 -17.84 -3.09
N ILE A 227 -16.16 -16.84 -2.55
CA ILE A 227 -15.82 -16.78 -1.11
C ILE A 227 -17.08 -16.54 -0.26
N SER A 228 -18.07 -15.83 -0.80
CA SER A 228 -19.37 -15.66 -0.14
C SER A 228 -20.19 -16.96 -0.06
N ILE A 229 -19.81 -17.99 -0.81
CA ILE A 229 -20.48 -19.30 -0.83
C ILE A 229 -19.81 -20.25 0.17
N ASP A 230 -18.48 -20.25 0.25
CA ASP A 230 -17.74 -21.08 1.22
C ASP A 230 -18.03 -20.71 2.69
N GLY A 231 -18.31 -19.43 2.97
CA GLY A 231 -18.71 -18.96 4.30
C GLY A 231 -20.14 -19.35 4.73
N LYS A 232 -20.96 -19.93 3.83
CA LYS A 232 -22.34 -20.37 4.11
C LYS A 232 -22.46 -21.85 4.47
N THR A 233 -21.36 -22.57 4.64
CA THR A 233 -21.42 -23.93 5.22
C THR A 233 -21.91 -23.83 6.66
N ASN A 234 -22.99 -24.54 6.98
CA ASN A 234 -23.55 -24.57 8.34
C ASN A 234 -22.46 -25.00 9.32
N PHE A 235 -22.45 -24.41 10.51
CA PHE A 235 -21.51 -24.71 11.60
C PHE A 235 -21.37 -26.21 11.93
N PHE A 236 -22.38 -27.03 11.58
CA PHE A 236 -22.39 -28.49 11.75
C PHE A 236 -21.76 -29.29 10.60
N GLU A 237 -21.45 -28.65 9.47
CA GLU A 237 -20.90 -29.31 8.26
C GLU A 237 -19.39 -29.11 8.12
N LYS A 238 -18.81 -28.14 8.84
CA LYS A 238 -17.34 -28.01 8.94
C LYS A 238 -16.79 -29.17 9.78
N LYS A 239 -15.98 -30.03 9.15
CA LYS A 239 -15.14 -31.00 9.88
C LYS A 239 -14.21 -30.24 10.83
N VAL A 240 -13.90 -30.85 11.98
CA VAL A 240 -13.08 -30.37 13.11
C VAL A 240 -11.58 -30.22 12.72
N SER A 241 -11.29 -29.59 11.59
CA SER A 241 -9.94 -29.37 11.07
C SER A 241 -9.31 -28.06 11.54
N GLU A 242 -10.08 -27.15 12.15
CA GLU A 242 -9.60 -25.82 12.57
C GLU A 242 -9.06 -25.78 14.02
N TYR A 243 -9.17 -26.87 14.79
CA TYR A 243 -8.47 -27.03 16.09
C TYR A 243 -7.20 -27.88 15.97
N GLN A 244 -6.33 -27.57 15.00
CA GLN A 244 -4.95 -28.05 15.11
C GLN A 244 -4.17 -27.09 16.00
N ARG A 245 -3.83 -27.55 17.21
CA ARG A 245 -2.82 -26.89 18.04
C ARG A 245 -1.53 -26.78 17.20
N PRO A 246 -0.89 -25.60 17.15
CA PRO A 246 0.41 -25.46 16.51
C PRO A 246 1.37 -26.50 17.10
N GLY A 247 1.88 -27.42 16.27
CA GLY A 247 2.88 -28.42 16.64
C GLY A 247 2.40 -29.87 16.82
N VAL A 248 1.12 -30.20 16.59
CA VAL A 248 0.63 -31.58 16.86
C VAL A 248 0.77 -32.55 15.66
N MET A 249 0.94 -32.08 14.42
CA MET A 249 1.10 -32.97 13.24
C MET A 249 1.99 -32.43 12.10
N ALA A 250 3.04 -31.67 12.38
CA ALA A 250 4.04 -31.32 11.35
C ALA A 250 5.34 -32.08 11.63
N SER A 251 5.70 -33.05 10.78
CA SER A 251 7.03 -33.67 10.82
C SER A 251 8.08 -32.58 10.58
N GLU A 252 9.29 -32.76 11.10
CA GLU A 252 10.37 -31.76 10.95
C GLU A 252 10.75 -31.53 9.47
N GLU A 253 10.46 -32.50 8.59
CA GLU A 253 10.66 -32.40 7.14
C GLU A 253 9.70 -31.41 6.45
N GLU A 254 8.45 -31.29 6.92
CA GLU A 254 7.47 -30.33 6.35
C GLU A 254 7.73 -28.87 6.77
N ARG A 255 8.62 -28.66 7.74
CA ARG A 255 9.02 -27.32 8.23
C ARG A 255 10.26 -26.78 7.51
N GLN A 256 10.74 -27.45 6.47
CA GLN A 256 11.91 -27.03 5.71
C GLN A 256 11.49 -26.13 4.54
N PHE A 257 11.95 -24.87 4.58
CA PHE A 257 11.75 -23.91 3.49
C PHE A 257 12.72 -24.24 2.34
N HIS A 258 12.19 -24.69 1.21
CA HIS A 258 12.98 -24.96 0.01
C HIS A 258 13.01 -23.74 -0.91
N LEU A 259 14.22 -23.31 -1.29
CA LEU A 259 14.45 -22.18 -2.20
C LEU A 259 14.33 -22.57 -3.70
N ASP A 260 14.16 -23.85 -4.01
CA ASP A 260 14.25 -24.38 -5.38
C ASP A 260 12.89 -24.43 -6.11
N ALA A 261 11.97 -23.52 -5.80
CA ALA A 261 10.75 -23.38 -6.59
C ALA A 261 11.08 -22.67 -7.91
N ALA A 262 10.96 -23.38 -9.03
CA ALA A 262 11.12 -22.79 -10.36
C ALA A 262 10.07 -21.69 -10.57
N PHE A 263 10.56 -20.47 -10.79
CA PHE A 263 9.80 -19.25 -11.05
C PHE A 263 9.05 -19.27 -12.39
#